data_AF-A0A543HTM3-F1
#
_entry.id   AF-A0A543HTM3-F1
#
_cell.length_a   1.000
_cell.length_b   1.000
_cell.length_c   1.000
_cell.angle_alpha   90.00
_cell.angle_beta   90.00
_cell.angle_gamma   90.00
#
_symmetry.space_group_name_H-M   'P 1'
#
loop_
_entity.id
_entity.type
_entity.pdbx_description
1 polymer ?
#
loop_
_entity_poly.entity_id
_entity_poly.type
_entity_poly.pdbx_seq_one_letter_code
_entity_poly.pdbx_strand_id
1 'polypeptide(L)'
;MPSAAALLDRAADHLTRAADLTETTDPAFAGQIRLAAATLPSGTGDSDLVPAPSRYNSPAPFASTVDVAGLLERALDCLDQIPPLAGPADLQLCAWHLHELRRIATSGIAS
;
A
#
# COMPACT_ATOMS: atom_id res chain seq x y z
N MET A 1 14.28 11.56 -8.95
CA MET A 1 13.38 10.42 -8.70
C MET A 1 13.22 10.26 -7.20
N PRO A 2 12.05 9.86 -6.67
CA PRO A 2 11.86 9.59 -5.25
C PRO A 2 12.80 8.47 -4.78
N SER A 3 13.17 8.46 -3.49
CA SER A 3 13.97 7.38 -2.90
C SER A 3 13.14 6.11 -2.72
N ALA A 4 13.79 4.96 -2.61
CA ALA A 4 13.12 3.69 -2.30
C ALA A 4 12.30 3.79 -1.00
N ALA A 5 12.86 4.42 0.03
CA ALA A 5 12.17 4.71 1.28
C ALA A 5 10.87 5.51 1.07
N ALA A 6 10.93 6.62 0.31
CA ALA A 6 9.76 7.46 0.06
C ALA A 6 8.67 6.73 -0.78
N LEU A 7 9.09 5.80 -1.65
CA LEU A 7 8.18 4.94 -2.39
C LEU A 7 7.52 3.89 -1.50
N LEU A 8 8.26 3.28 -0.58
CA LEU A 8 7.75 2.33 0.41
C LEU A 8 6.75 2.99 1.37
N ASP A 9 7.08 4.19 1.86
CA ASP A 9 6.17 4.97 2.72
C ASP A 9 4.87 5.32 1.99
N ARG A 10 4.97 5.73 0.71
CA ARG A 10 3.79 6.03 -0.11
C ARG A 10 2.96 4.78 -0.42
N ALA A 11 3.59 3.62 -0.64
CA ALA A 11 2.87 2.36 -0.80
C ALA A 11 2.10 2.02 0.48
N ALA A 12 2.74 2.15 1.66
CA ALA A 12 2.07 1.94 2.95
C ALA A 12 0.87 2.87 3.15
N ASP A 13 0.98 4.16 2.80
CA ASP A 13 -0.12 5.12 2.86
C ASP A 13 -1.32 4.71 2.00
N HIS A 14 -1.07 4.22 0.78
CA HIS A 14 -2.12 3.72 -0.10
C HIS A 14 -2.83 2.51 0.51
N LEU A 15 -2.08 1.61 1.17
CA LEU A 15 -2.63 0.44 1.83
C LEU A 15 -3.44 0.78 3.08
N THR A 16 -2.97 1.72 3.91
CA THR A 16 -3.74 2.19 5.07
C THR A 16 -5.09 2.73 4.63
N ARG A 17 -5.12 3.57 3.58
CA ARG A 17 -6.38 4.09 3.02
C ARG A 17 -7.28 2.99 2.47
N ALA A 18 -6.70 1.97 1.82
CA ALA A 18 -7.46 0.85 1.26
C ALA A 18 -8.12 0.02 2.37
N ALA A 19 -7.39 -0.25 3.45
CA ALA A 19 -7.93 -0.92 4.63
C ALA A 19 -9.05 -0.11 5.28
N ASP A 20 -8.89 1.20 5.44
CA ASP A 20 -9.90 2.07 6.05
C ASP A 20 -11.21 2.11 5.24
N LEU A 21 -11.12 2.11 3.90
CA LEU A 21 -12.30 2.06 3.03
C LEU A 21 -13.06 0.73 3.15
N THR A 22 -12.35 -0.39 3.31
CA THR A 22 -12.96 -1.71 3.31
C THR A 22 -13.34 -2.21 4.72
N GLU A 23 -12.85 -1.58 5.78
CA GLU A 23 -13.04 -1.98 7.20
C GLU A 23 -14.50 -2.30 7.55
N THR A 24 -15.43 -1.47 7.06
CA THR A 24 -16.85 -1.60 7.39
C THR A 24 -17.55 -2.70 6.58
N THR A 25 -17.02 -3.04 5.40
CA THR A 25 -17.64 -3.99 4.47
C THR A 25 -17.03 -5.38 4.60
N ASP A 26 -15.70 -5.45 4.75
CA ASP A 26 -14.94 -6.68 4.94
C ASP A 26 -13.75 -6.44 5.89
N PRO A 27 -13.95 -6.55 7.21
CA PRO A 27 -12.89 -6.31 8.20
C PRO A 27 -11.76 -7.36 8.12
N ALA A 28 -12.04 -8.57 7.62
CA ALA A 28 -11.01 -9.59 7.46
C ALA A 28 -10.05 -9.21 6.32
N PHE A 29 -10.59 -8.76 5.19
CA PHE A 29 -9.80 -8.25 4.08
C PHE A 29 -9.06 -6.96 4.46
N ALA A 30 -9.68 -6.06 5.21
CA ALA A 30 -9.01 -4.88 5.77
C ALA A 30 -7.79 -5.27 6.63
N GLY A 31 -7.93 -6.32 7.46
CA GLY A 31 -6.84 -6.88 8.23
C GLY A 31 -5.68 -7.40 7.38
N GLN A 32 -5.96 -8.07 6.27
CA GLN A 32 -4.93 -8.53 5.33
C GLN A 32 -4.18 -7.36 4.67
N ILE A 33 -4.90 -6.31 4.27
CA ILE A 33 -4.29 -5.10 3.71
C ILE A 33 -3.38 -4.41 4.74
N ARG A 34 -3.81 -4.31 6.00
CA ARG A 34 -2.97 -3.75 7.07
C ARG A 34 -1.74 -4.59 7.35
N LEU A 35 -1.87 -5.91 7.31
CA LEU A 35 -0.72 -6.80 7.44
C LEU A 35 0.28 -6.57 6.32
N ALA A 36 -0.18 -6.46 5.07
CA ALA A 36 0.69 -6.13 3.94
C ALA A 36 1.41 -4.79 4.13
N ALA A 37 0.72 -3.76 4.61
CA ALA A 37 1.32 -2.46 4.91
C ALA A 37 2.40 -2.56 5.99
N ALA A 38 2.15 -3.31 7.07
CA ALA A 38 3.10 -3.51 8.16
C ALA A 38 4.33 -4.34 7.76
N THR A 39 4.22 -5.16 6.71
CA THR A 39 5.35 -5.95 6.18
C THR A 39 6.22 -5.18 5.19
N LEU A 40 5.81 -3.97 4.75
CA LEU A 40 6.68 -3.15 3.90
C LEU A 40 7.88 -2.68 4.73
N PRO A 41 9.12 -2.96 4.29
CA PRO A 41 10.31 -2.51 5.02
C PRO A 41 10.33 -0.99 5.04
N SER A 42 10.12 -0.38 6.22
CA SER A 42 10.25 1.07 6.34
C SER A 42 11.71 1.44 6.07
N GLY A 43 11.93 2.45 5.22
CA GLY A 43 13.28 2.89 4.85
C GLY A 43 14.06 3.54 6.00
N THR A 44 13.44 3.69 7.17
CA THR A 44 14.07 4.09 8.42
C THR A 44 14.59 2.84 9.12
N GLY A 45 15.86 2.50 8.89
CA GLY A 45 16.57 1.43 9.60
C GLY A 45 16.82 1.71 11.09
N ASP A 46 15.90 2.38 11.77
CA ASP A 46 15.93 2.58 13.21
C ASP A 46 14.59 2.13 13.82
N SER A 47 14.74 1.21 14.77
CA SER A 47 13.72 0.77 15.70
C SER A 47 13.06 1.98 16.38
N ASP A 48 11.77 1.86 16.71
CA ASP A 48 10.97 2.71 17.63
C ASP A 48 10.15 3.89 17.10
N LEU A 49 9.94 4.06 15.79
CA LEU A 49 8.87 4.95 15.33
C LEU A 49 7.92 4.21 14.42
N VAL A 50 6.85 3.67 15.01
CA VAL A 50 5.57 3.53 14.32
C VAL A 50 5.32 4.88 13.63
N PRO A 51 5.35 4.97 12.29
CA PRO A 51 4.96 6.21 11.66
C PRO A 51 3.48 6.37 11.99
N ALA A 52 3.16 7.30 12.89
CA ALA A 52 1.79 7.78 13.01
C ALA A 52 1.33 8.11 11.59
N PRO A 53 0.13 7.65 11.15
CA PRO A 53 -0.31 7.84 9.78
C PRO A 53 -0.21 9.32 9.46
N SER A 54 0.76 9.67 8.59
CA SER A 54 1.02 11.05 8.25
C SER A 54 -0.23 11.56 7.55
N ARG A 55 -0.97 12.43 8.24
CA ARG A 55 -2.09 13.18 7.69
C ARG A 55 -1.55 14.20 6.67
N TYR A 56 -0.99 13.73 5.56
CA TYR A 56 -0.68 14.59 4.43
C TYR A 56 -1.98 14.95 3.72
N ASN A 57 -2.52 16.10 4.11
CA ASN A 57 -3.34 16.95 3.28
C ASN A 57 -2.51 17.33 2.04
N SER A 58 -2.61 16.52 0.98
CA SER A 58 -2.18 16.93 -0.35
C SER A 58 -3.43 17.00 -1.23
N PRO A 59 -3.78 18.17 -1.80
CA PRO A 59 -4.93 18.28 -2.67
C PRO A 59 -4.55 17.67 -4.02
N ALA A 60 -4.83 16.37 -4.19
CA ALA A 60 -4.78 15.76 -5.51
C ALA A 60 -5.99 16.26 -6.33
N PRO A 61 -5.77 16.88 -7.50
CA PRO A 61 -6.87 17.24 -8.39
C PRO A 61 -7.43 15.97 -9.01
N PHE A 62 -8.74 15.98 -9.23
CA PHE A 62 -9.58 14.91 -9.81
C PHE A 62 -10.03 13.82 -8.83
N ALA A 63 -11.26 14.01 -8.36
CA ALA A 63 -12.11 12.99 -7.78
C ALA A 63 -12.38 11.87 -8.80
N SER A 64 -11.42 10.96 -8.95
CA SER A 64 -11.75 9.56 -9.22
C SER A 64 -12.21 8.98 -7.89
N THR A 65 -13.37 8.34 -7.83
CA THR A 65 -13.73 7.47 -6.71
C THR A 65 -12.66 6.39 -6.61
N VAL A 66 -11.62 6.63 -5.81
CA VAL A 66 -10.54 5.66 -5.65
C VAL A 66 -11.11 4.56 -4.77
N ASP A 67 -11.45 3.44 -5.39
CA ASP A 67 -11.87 2.23 -4.70
C ASP A 67 -10.65 1.48 -4.13
N VAL A 68 -10.92 0.40 -3.39
CA VAL A 68 -9.89 -0.42 -2.74
C VAL A 68 -8.90 -0.95 -3.78
N ALA A 69 -9.39 -1.40 -4.94
CA ALA A 69 -8.54 -1.92 -6.02
C ALA A 69 -7.60 -0.85 -6.60
N GLY A 70 -8.09 0.38 -6.81
CA GLY A 70 -7.28 1.49 -7.30
C GLY A 70 -6.22 1.97 -6.30
N LEU A 71 -6.49 1.87 -4.99
CA LEU A 71 -5.46 2.14 -3.97
C LEU A 71 -4.38 1.03 -3.95
N LEU A 72 -4.78 -0.23 -4.10
CA LEU A 72 -3.83 -1.36 -4.18
C LEU A 72 -2.95 -1.26 -5.44
N GLU A 73 -3.51 -0.84 -6.57
CA GLU A 73 -2.75 -0.58 -7.80
C GLU A 73 -1.73 0.54 -7.62
N ARG A 74 -2.10 1.65 -6.97
CA ARG A 74 -1.14 2.74 -6.68
C ARG A 74 -0.02 2.31 -5.73
N ALA A 75 -0.29 1.37 -4.80
CA ALA A 75 0.75 0.80 -3.96
C ALA A 75 1.74 -0.02 -4.80
N LEU A 76 1.25 -0.84 -5.74
CA LEU A 76 2.08 -1.59 -6.69
C LEU A 76 2.94 -0.66 -7.56
N ASP A 77 2.34 0.41 -8.12
CA ASP A 77 3.06 1.41 -8.91
C ASP A 77 4.22 2.04 -8.14
N CYS A 78 4.10 2.18 -6.82
CA CYS A 78 5.19 2.68 -5.98
C CYS A 78 6.33 1.65 -5.87
N LEU A 79 6.00 0.36 -5.71
CA LEU A 79 7.00 -0.70 -5.64
C LEU A 79 7.74 -0.90 -6.98
N ASP A 80 7.01 -0.82 -8.10
CA ASP A 80 7.58 -0.98 -9.45
C ASP A 80 8.56 0.16 -9.82
N GLN A 81 8.45 1.31 -9.15
CA GLN A 81 9.39 2.41 -9.31
C GLN A 81 10.70 2.23 -8.53
N ILE A 82 10.77 1.24 -7.62
CA ILE A 82 11.98 0.97 -6.85
C ILE A 82 12.96 0.16 -7.73
N PRO A 83 14.17 0.67 -8.01
CA PRO A 83 15.16 -0.09 -8.75
C PRO A 83 15.49 -1.41 -8.04
N PRO A 84 15.68 -2.53 -8.77
CA PRO A 84 15.91 -3.85 -8.17
C PRO A 84 17.06 -3.92 -7.16
N LEU A 85 18.08 -3.07 -7.32
CA LEU A 85 19.25 -3.02 -6.45
C LEU A 85 19.15 -1.99 -5.31
N ALA A 86 18.11 -1.16 -5.31
CA ALA A 86 17.87 -0.11 -4.32
C ALA A 86 16.71 -0.43 -3.36
N GLY A 87 15.96 -1.49 -3.67
CA GLY A 87 14.86 -1.99 -2.84
C GLY A 87 15.29 -3.00 -1.80
N PRO A 88 14.40 -3.33 -0.86
CA PRO A 88 14.64 -4.38 0.12
C PRO A 88 14.63 -5.77 -0.54
N ALA A 89 15.26 -6.75 0.11
CA ALA A 89 15.45 -8.09 -0.45
C ALA A 89 14.13 -8.84 -0.72
N ASP A 90 13.08 -8.50 0.02
CA ASP A 90 11.73 -9.07 -0.04
C ASP A 90 10.76 -8.26 -0.91
N LEU A 91 11.22 -7.21 -1.61
CA LEU A 91 10.37 -6.34 -2.43
C LEU A 91 9.47 -7.11 -3.41
N GLN A 92 10.01 -8.14 -4.07
CA GLN A 92 9.25 -8.97 -5.02
C GLN A 92 8.13 -9.77 -4.33
N LEU A 93 8.36 -10.23 -3.10
CA LEU A 93 7.36 -10.94 -2.32
C LEU A 93 6.25 -9.99 -1.88
N CYS A 94 6.60 -8.78 -1.44
CA CYS A 94 5.63 -7.73 -1.12
C CYS A 94 4.77 -7.39 -2.35
N ALA A 95 5.39 -7.16 -3.50
CA ALA A 95 4.70 -6.85 -4.75
C ALA A 95 3.77 -7.99 -5.18
N TRP A 96 4.20 -9.24 -5.06
CA TRP A 96 3.34 -10.40 -5.34
C TRP A 96 2.11 -10.44 -4.42
N HIS A 97 2.30 -10.24 -3.12
CA HIS A 97 1.19 -10.24 -2.16
C HIS A 97 0.18 -9.11 -2.46
N LEU A 98 0.67 -7.92 -2.78
CA LEU A 98 -0.16 -6.79 -3.20
C LEU A 98 -0.94 -7.06 -4.48
N HIS A 99 -0.33 -7.77 -5.43
CA HIS A 99 -1.00 -8.20 -6.64
C HIS A 99 -2.16 -9.15 -6.34
N GLU A 100 -1.99 -10.10 -5.42
CA GLU A 100 -3.05 -11.01 -4.99
C GLU A 100 -4.19 -10.27 -4.28
N LEU A 101 -3.87 -9.32 -3.39
CA LEU A 101 -4.89 -8.48 -2.74
C LEU A 101 -5.70 -7.69 -3.77
N ARG A 102 -5.04 -7.09 -4.77
CA ARG A 102 -5.72 -6.38 -5.86
C ARG A 102 -6.63 -7.32 -6.67
N ARG A 103 -6.16 -8.53 -6.96
CA ARG A 103 -6.94 -9.56 -7.66
C ARG A 103 -8.18 -9.95 -6.86
N ILE A 104 -8.07 -10.10 -5.54
CA ILE A 104 -9.21 -10.38 -4.65
C ILE A 104 -10.19 -9.21 -4.66
N ALA A 105 -9.72 -7.98 -4.48
CA ALA A 105 -10.56 -6.77 -4.46
C ALA A 105 -11.37 -6.59 -5.75
N THR A 106 -10.80 -6.94 -6.90
CA THR A 106 -11.48 -6.88 -8.21
C THR A 106 -12.43 -8.05 -8.45
N SER A 107 -12.13 -9.22 -7.89
CA SER A 107 -12.98 -10.42 -8.04
C SER A 107 -14.18 -10.44 -7.08
N GLY A 108 -14.08 -9.79 -5.91
CA GLY A 108 -15.13 -9.75 -4.89
C GLY A 108 -16.35 -8.89 -5.23
N ILE A 109 -16.29 -8.07 -6.29
CA ILE A 109 -17.38 -7.18 -6.72
C ILE A 109 -18.46 -7.94 -7.53
N ALA A 110 -18.29 -9.25 -7.79
CA ALA A 110 -19.18 -10.05 -8.63
C ALA A 110 -20.21 -10.93 -7.87
N SER A 111 -20.45 -10.73 -6.57
CA SER A 111 -21.45 -11.50 -5.80
C SER A 111 -22.64 -10.65 -5.34
#